data_AF-A0A1A3QE35-F1
#
_entry.id   AF-A0A1A3QE35-F1
#
_cell.length_a   1.000
_cell.length_b   1.000
_cell.length_c   1.000
_cell.angle_alpha   90.00
_cell.angle_beta   90.00
_cell.angle_gamma   90.00
#
_symmetry.space_group_name_H-M   'P 1'
#
loop_
_entity.id
_entity.type
_entity.pdbx_description
1 polymer ?
#
loop_
_entity_poly.entity_id
_entity_poly.type
_entity_poly.pdbx_seq_one_letter_code
_entity_poly.pdbx_strand_id
1 'polypeptide(L)'
;MRQSGLVLSAPLAVAAVTMCLAAAPTAAAGDGDCGVILPAADRLENVFNLVSPSGTPPYLAGQIRNALSPLQGLRSPVALDLRLRSDMLASQIDASDPYRPPTPEQIASDLAKARQQLAAARAYCAP
;
A
#
# COMPACT_ATOMS: atom_id res chain seq x y z
N MET A 1 -43.01 -52.60 43.22
CA MET A 1 -42.07 -53.74 43.12
C MET A 1 -40.94 -53.34 42.18
N ARG A 2 -39.69 -53.48 42.65
CA ARG A 2 -38.41 -53.64 41.89
C ARG A 2 -37.99 -52.54 40.89
N GLN A 3 -36.97 -51.75 41.25
CA GLN A 3 -35.52 -51.92 40.92
C GLN A 3 -35.18 -51.28 39.55
N SER A 4 -34.04 -50.65 39.27
CA SER A 4 -32.80 -50.31 39.98
C SER A 4 -31.88 -49.63 38.95
N GLY A 5 -31.13 -48.60 39.37
CA GLY A 5 -29.81 -48.22 38.80
C GLY A 5 -29.83 -47.64 37.37
N LEU A 6 -28.93 -46.78 36.94
CA LEU A 6 -27.63 -46.36 37.45
C LEU A 6 -27.34 -44.97 36.86
N VAL A 7 -26.85 -44.06 37.70
CA VAL A 7 -26.16 -42.85 37.27
C VAL A 7 -24.72 -43.24 36.91
N LEU A 8 -24.35 -43.09 35.64
CA LEU A 8 -22.97 -42.92 35.15
C LEU A 8 -23.07 -41.76 34.13
N SER A 9 -22.63 -40.54 34.42
CA SER A 9 -21.25 -40.05 34.55
C SER A 9 -20.42 -40.25 33.28
N ALA A 10 -19.95 -39.10 32.76
CA ALA A 10 -18.76 -38.87 31.92
C ALA A 10 -19.02 -38.53 30.42
N PRO A 11 -18.10 -37.80 29.74
CA PRO A 11 -18.25 -36.37 29.51
C PRO A 11 -17.97 -35.95 28.04
N LEU A 12 -18.20 -34.67 27.73
CA LEU A 12 -17.46 -33.82 26.78
C LEU A 12 -16.91 -34.48 25.49
N ALA A 13 -17.59 -34.23 24.38
CA ALA A 13 -16.93 -34.14 23.08
C ALA A 13 -17.17 -32.74 22.51
N VAL A 14 -16.38 -31.76 22.98
CA VAL A 14 -16.20 -30.50 22.26
C VAL A 14 -15.44 -30.86 20.99
N ALA A 15 -16.15 -30.99 19.88
CA ALA A 15 -15.51 -31.04 18.57
C ALA A 15 -14.91 -29.66 18.31
N ALA A 16 -13.64 -29.50 18.65
CA ALA A 16 -12.82 -28.40 18.15
C ALA A 16 -12.75 -28.56 16.63
N VAL A 17 -13.64 -27.87 15.91
CA VAL A 17 -13.49 -27.66 14.48
C VAL A 17 -12.28 -26.74 14.34
N THR A 18 -11.15 -27.39 14.07
CA THR A 18 -9.90 -26.79 13.64
C THR A 18 -10.20 -25.71 12.62
N MET A 19 -9.83 -24.48 12.96
CA MET A 19 -9.80 -23.34 12.06
C MET A 19 -8.97 -23.73 10.83
N CYS A 20 -9.63 -24.07 9.72
CA CYS A 20 -9.08 -23.76 8.41
C CYS A 20 -9.36 -22.28 8.21
N LEU A 21 -8.51 -21.43 8.80
CA LEU A 21 -8.19 -20.15 8.17
C LEU A 21 -7.66 -20.53 6.79
N ALA A 22 -8.55 -20.49 5.80
CA ALA A 22 -8.14 -20.34 4.43
C ALA A 22 -7.31 -19.05 4.41
N ALA A 23 -5.99 -19.20 4.57
CA ALA A 23 -5.07 -18.25 4.00
C ALA A 23 -5.49 -18.18 2.53
N ALA A 24 -6.20 -17.11 2.18
CA ALA A 24 -6.34 -16.72 0.79
C ALA A 24 -4.95 -16.85 0.16
N PRO A 25 -4.83 -17.30 -1.09
CA PRO A 25 -3.53 -17.26 -1.74
C PRO A 25 -3.11 -15.79 -1.71
N THR A 26 -2.22 -15.43 -0.78
CA THR A 26 -1.32 -14.31 -0.95
C THR A 26 -0.56 -14.72 -2.19
N ALA A 27 -1.08 -14.28 -3.34
CA ALA A 27 -0.41 -14.45 -4.59
C ALA A 27 1.02 -14.00 -4.34
N ALA A 28 1.98 -14.88 -4.58
CA ALA A 28 3.39 -14.51 -4.71
C ALA A 28 3.62 -13.64 -5.97
N ALA A 29 2.66 -12.77 -6.28
CA ALA A 29 2.90 -11.52 -6.98
C ALA A 29 3.51 -10.63 -5.91
N GLY A 30 4.83 -10.62 -5.82
CA GLY A 30 5.59 -9.93 -4.79
C GLY A 30 7.06 -10.07 -5.10
N ASP A 31 7.53 -11.30 -5.24
CA ASP A 31 8.96 -11.58 -5.34
C ASP A 31 9.65 -10.94 -6.56
N GLY A 32 9.00 -10.96 -7.73
CA GLY A 32 9.57 -10.37 -8.95
C GLY A 32 9.50 -8.84 -8.98
N ASP A 33 8.33 -8.27 -8.64
CA ASP A 33 8.10 -6.82 -8.72
C ASP A 33 8.77 -6.08 -7.56
N CYS A 34 8.92 -6.69 -6.37
CA CYS A 34 9.48 -6.05 -5.18
C CYS A 34 10.94 -5.64 -5.35
N GLY A 35 11.70 -6.34 -6.21
CA GLY A 35 13.04 -5.91 -6.61
C GLY A 35 13.08 -4.55 -7.34
N VAL A 36 11.94 -4.10 -7.88
CA VAL A 36 11.78 -2.80 -8.55
C VAL A 36 11.00 -1.81 -7.69
N ILE A 37 9.94 -2.28 -7.00
CA ILE A 37 9.07 -1.45 -6.17
C ILE A 37 9.82 -0.83 -5.00
N LEU A 38 10.59 -1.61 -4.24
CA LEU A 38 11.28 -1.10 -3.04
C LEU A 38 12.29 0.01 -3.40
N PRO A 39 13.21 -0.17 -4.37
CA PRO A 39 14.12 0.90 -4.76
C PRO A 39 13.42 2.17 -5.29
N ALA A 40 12.31 2.01 -6.00
CA ALA A 40 11.52 3.16 -6.47
C ALA A 40 10.83 3.88 -5.31
N ALA A 41 10.30 3.13 -4.33
CA ALA A 41 9.69 3.67 -3.12
C ALA A 41 10.70 4.50 -2.29
N ASP A 42 11.94 4.03 -2.12
CA ASP A 42 12.96 4.78 -1.39
C ASP A 42 13.38 6.07 -2.11
N ARG A 43 13.50 6.03 -3.46
CA ARG A 43 13.74 7.24 -4.25
C ARG A 43 12.61 8.24 -4.11
N LEU A 44 11.35 7.77 -4.17
CA LEU A 44 10.17 8.62 -4.00
C LEU A 44 10.11 9.23 -2.60
N GLU A 45 10.39 8.46 -1.55
CA GLU A 45 10.42 8.98 -0.17
C GLU A 45 11.42 10.13 -0.03
N ASN A 46 12.63 9.97 -0.57
CA ASN A 46 13.65 11.02 -0.55
C ASN A 46 13.16 12.30 -1.21
N VAL A 47 12.49 12.21 -2.36
CA VAL A 47 11.96 13.39 -3.06
C VAL A 47 10.76 13.98 -2.30
N PHE A 48 9.86 13.16 -1.75
CA PHE A 48 8.70 13.61 -0.98
C PHE A 48 9.08 14.36 0.29
N ASN A 49 10.22 14.05 0.89
CA ASN A 49 10.75 14.77 2.05
C ASN A 49 11.22 16.19 1.71
N LEU A 50 11.40 16.52 0.43
CA LEU A 50 11.73 17.87 -0.05
C LEU A 50 10.48 18.70 -0.40
N VAL A 51 9.30 18.07 -0.44
CA VAL A 51 8.05 18.74 -0.81
C VAL A 51 7.52 19.54 0.38
N SER A 52 7.42 20.85 0.20
CA SER A 52 6.77 21.78 1.13
C SER A 52 5.49 22.32 0.50
N PRO A 53 4.30 22.07 1.07
CA PRO A 53 3.03 22.50 0.48
C PRO A 53 2.95 24.00 0.16
N SER A 54 3.65 24.85 0.90
CA SER A 54 3.65 26.31 0.75
C SER A 54 4.72 26.85 -0.19
N GLY A 55 5.57 26.01 -0.80
CA GLY A 55 6.69 26.54 -1.60
C GLY A 55 7.55 25.47 -2.29
N THR A 56 6.96 24.38 -2.77
CA THR A 56 7.69 23.33 -3.49
C THR A 56 8.19 23.86 -4.83
N PRO A 57 9.51 23.80 -5.12
CA PRO A 57 10.01 24.14 -6.45
C PRO A 57 9.48 23.21 -7.55
N PRO A 58 9.12 23.74 -8.75
CA PRO A 58 8.48 22.94 -9.81
C PRO A 58 9.38 21.83 -10.37
N TYR A 59 10.71 21.97 -10.30
CA TYR A 59 11.64 20.93 -10.75
C TYR A 59 11.50 19.61 -9.96
N LEU A 60 10.94 19.64 -8.75
CA LEU A 60 10.68 18.42 -7.97
C LEU A 60 9.65 17.51 -8.65
N ALA A 61 8.73 18.03 -9.46
CA ALA A 61 7.84 17.21 -10.27
C ALA A 61 8.61 16.29 -11.22
N GLY A 62 9.67 16.80 -11.86
CA GLY A 62 10.56 16.02 -12.70
C GLY A 62 11.32 14.94 -11.92
N GLN A 63 11.74 15.24 -10.69
CA GLN A 63 12.39 14.26 -9.81
C GLN A 63 11.43 13.15 -9.38
N ILE A 64 10.17 13.48 -9.05
CA ILE A 64 9.14 12.49 -8.74
C ILE A 64 8.91 11.57 -9.96
N ARG A 65 8.73 12.16 -11.15
CA ARG A 65 8.54 11.40 -12.40
C ARG A 65 9.75 10.52 -12.74
N ASN A 66 10.97 10.97 -12.46
CA ASN A 66 12.17 10.15 -12.62
C ASN A 66 12.19 8.97 -11.62
N ALA A 67 11.83 9.21 -10.35
CA ALA A 67 11.80 8.19 -9.31
C ALA A 67 10.77 7.09 -9.57
N LEU A 68 9.61 7.43 -10.16
CA LEU A 68 8.57 6.45 -10.54
C LEU A 68 8.78 5.77 -11.91
N SER A 69 9.77 6.22 -12.71
CA SER A 69 10.06 5.63 -14.03
C SER A 69 10.28 4.10 -14.00
N PRO A 70 10.97 3.52 -13.00
CA PRO A 70 11.13 2.06 -12.93
C PRO A 70 9.82 1.30 -12.72
N LEU A 71 8.78 1.94 -12.18
CA LEU A 71 7.47 1.33 -12.01
C LEU A 71 6.69 1.22 -13.33
N GLN A 72 7.19 1.84 -14.40
CA GLN A 72 6.57 1.75 -15.71
C GLN A 72 6.65 0.31 -16.24
N GLY A 73 5.49 -0.26 -16.56
CA GLY A 73 5.38 -1.64 -17.07
C GLY A 73 5.03 -2.68 -16.00
N LEU A 74 5.14 -2.34 -14.71
CA LEU A 74 4.61 -3.17 -13.64
C LEU A 74 3.07 -3.14 -13.66
N ARG A 75 2.46 -4.28 -13.35
CA ARG A 75 1.00 -4.48 -13.37
C ARG A 75 0.41 -4.80 -12.01
N SER A 76 1.23 -5.02 -10.99
CA SER A 76 0.76 -5.19 -9.63
C SER A 76 -0.02 -3.96 -9.18
N PRO A 77 -1.18 -4.13 -8.51
CA PRO A 77 -2.02 -3.01 -8.08
C PRO A 77 -1.23 -1.97 -7.27
N VAL A 78 -0.35 -2.42 -6.38
CA VAL A 78 0.45 -1.53 -5.53
C VAL A 78 1.43 -0.64 -6.32
N ALA A 79 2.03 -1.18 -7.39
CA ALA A 79 2.92 -0.40 -8.26
C ALA A 79 2.13 0.64 -9.07
N LEU A 80 0.95 0.26 -9.56
CA LEU A 80 0.05 1.15 -10.28
C LEU A 80 -0.44 2.29 -9.39
N ASP A 81 -0.90 2.00 -8.18
CA ASP A 81 -1.41 2.99 -7.24
C ASP A 81 -0.31 3.96 -6.77
N LEU A 82 0.90 3.45 -6.47
CA LEU A 82 2.05 4.27 -6.13
C LEU A 82 2.41 5.21 -7.29
N ARG A 83 2.45 4.69 -8.53
CA ARG A 83 2.74 5.49 -9.72
C ARG A 83 1.70 6.60 -9.92
N LEU A 84 0.41 6.25 -9.85
CA LEU A 84 -0.69 7.20 -10.08
C LEU A 84 -0.72 8.31 -9.02
N ARG A 85 -0.58 7.96 -7.73
CA ARG A 85 -0.57 8.98 -6.66
C ARG A 85 0.67 9.86 -6.71
N SER A 86 1.82 9.32 -7.09
CA SER A 86 3.05 10.09 -7.26
C SER A 86 2.97 11.04 -8.46
N ASP A 87 2.44 10.59 -9.60
CA ASP A 87 2.29 11.44 -10.78
C ASP A 87 1.22 12.54 -10.59
N MET A 88 0.14 12.24 -9.86
CA MET A 88 -0.84 13.24 -9.43
C MET A 88 -0.19 14.34 -8.59
N LEU A 89 0.67 13.99 -7.63
CA LEU A 89 1.43 14.96 -6.84
C LEU A 89 2.39 15.78 -7.73
N ALA A 90 3.11 15.12 -8.65
CA ALA A 90 4.02 15.79 -9.58
C ALA A 90 3.29 16.82 -10.45
N SER A 91 2.15 16.44 -11.02
CA SER A 91 1.30 17.32 -11.83
C SER A 91 0.74 18.50 -11.01
N GLN A 92 0.54 18.31 -9.71
CA GLN A 92 0.14 19.40 -8.84
C GLN A 92 1.29 20.38 -8.56
N ILE A 93 2.52 19.87 -8.41
CA ILE A 93 3.72 20.67 -8.14
C ILE A 93 4.12 21.53 -9.34
N ASP A 94 4.06 20.98 -10.56
CA ASP A 94 4.40 21.72 -11.78
C ASP A 94 3.20 22.43 -12.44
N ALA A 95 2.02 22.35 -11.82
CA ALA A 95 0.78 22.94 -12.30
C ALA A 95 0.38 22.49 -13.73
N SER A 96 0.74 21.27 -14.11
CA SER A 96 0.44 20.74 -15.45
C SER A 96 -1.00 20.25 -15.64
N ASP A 97 -1.76 20.06 -14.56
CA ASP A 97 -3.17 19.67 -14.63
C ASP A 97 -4.09 20.90 -14.67
N PRO A 98 -4.68 21.26 -15.84
CA PRO A 98 -5.52 22.44 -15.96
C PRO A 98 -6.86 22.32 -15.23
N TYR A 99 -7.28 21.11 -14.88
CA TYR A 99 -8.54 20.87 -14.17
C TYR A 99 -8.38 20.94 -12.65
N ARG A 100 -7.14 21.07 -12.16
CA ARG A 100 -6.82 21.00 -10.75
C ARG A 100 -5.78 22.05 -10.36
N PRO A 101 -6.21 23.29 -10.11
CA PRO A 101 -5.30 24.37 -9.80
C PRO A 101 -4.49 24.07 -8.52
N PRO A 102 -3.18 24.40 -8.50
CA PRO A 102 -2.33 24.16 -7.34
C PRO A 102 -2.70 25.05 -6.17
N THR A 103 -3.09 24.43 -5.06
CA THR A 103 -3.16 25.07 -3.75
C THR A 103 -2.29 24.32 -2.74
N PRO A 104 -1.81 24.99 -1.68
CA PRO A 104 -1.05 24.32 -0.62
C PRO A 104 -1.80 23.14 0.01
N GLU A 105 -3.11 23.29 0.24
CA GLU A 105 -3.95 22.23 0.81
C GLU A 105 -4.01 21.03 -0.15
N GLN A 106 -4.08 21.31 -1.46
CA GLN A 106 -4.15 20.25 -2.46
C GLN A 106 -2.84 19.46 -2.55
N ILE A 107 -1.70 20.16 -2.55
CA ILE A 107 -0.36 19.55 -2.53
C ILE A 107 -0.19 18.72 -1.25
N ALA A 108 -0.60 19.25 -0.08
CA ALA A 108 -0.52 18.52 1.19
C ALA A 108 -1.37 17.24 1.16
N SER A 109 -2.59 17.31 0.62
CA SER A 109 -3.49 16.15 0.46
C SER A 109 -2.88 15.07 -0.43
N ASP A 110 -2.28 15.44 -1.55
CA ASP A 110 -1.69 14.49 -2.49
C ASP A 110 -0.40 13.89 -1.97
N LEU A 111 0.42 14.70 -1.29
CA LEU A 111 1.62 14.22 -0.61
C LEU A 111 1.27 13.18 0.46
N ALA A 112 0.22 13.40 1.23
CA ALA A 112 -0.27 12.43 2.21
C ALA A 112 -0.72 11.13 1.54
N LYS A 113 -1.48 11.21 0.45
CA LYS A 113 -1.92 10.02 -0.31
C LYS A 113 -0.76 9.26 -0.94
N ALA A 114 0.23 9.98 -1.49
CA ALA A 114 1.42 9.36 -2.06
C ALA A 114 2.26 8.64 -0.98
N ARG A 115 2.40 9.23 0.21
CA ARG A 115 3.04 8.58 1.36
C ARG A 115 2.29 7.34 1.86
N GLN A 116 0.96 7.35 1.82
CA GLN A 116 0.18 6.14 2.11
C GLN A 116 0.49 5.01 1.12
N GLN A 117 0.69 5.32 -0.16
CA GLN A 117 1.09 4.32 -1.15
C GLN A 117 2.52 3.81 -0.95
N LEU A 118 3.44 4.64 -0.44
CA LEU A 118 4.77 4.15 -0.01
C LEU A 118 4.66 3.11 1.10
N ALA A 119 3.84 3.39 2.11
CA ALA A 119 3.61 2.45 3.22
C ALA A 119 2.98 1.14 2.70
N ALA A 120 1.99 1.24 1.80
CA ALA A 120 1.37 0.07 1.17
C ALA A 120 2.36 -0.74 0.33
N ALA A 121 3.21 -0.08 -0.47
CA ALA A 121 4.27 -0.73 -1.26
C ALA A 121 5.27 -1.50 -0.38
N ARG A 122 5.67 -0.92 0.74
CA ARG A 122 6.57 -1.58 1.70
C ARG A 122 5.90 -2.75 2.40
N ALA A 123 4.64 -2.60 2.81
CA ALA A 123 3.87 -3.69 3.43
C ALA A 123 3.66 -4.86 2.47
N TYR A 124 3.40 -4.57 1.19
CA TYR A 124 3.26 -5.58 0.15
C TYR A 124 4.56 -6.36 -0.10
N CYS A 125 5.72 -5.70 0.04
CA CYS A 125 7.04 -6.31 -0.15
C CYS A 125 7.70 -6.79 1.15
N ALA A 126 6.96 -6.85 2.26
CA ALA A 126 7.48 -7.37 3.52
C ALA A 126 7.66 -8.91 3.40
N PRO A 127 8.74 -9.47 3.99
CA PRO A 127 9.04 -10.91 3.95
C PRO A 127 8.08 -11.75 4.80
#